data_AF-A0A950UKI6-F1
#
_entry.id   AF-A0A950UKI6-F1
#
_cell.length_a   1.000
_cell.length_b   1.000
_cell.length_c   1.000
_cell.angle_alpha   90.00
_cell.angle_beta   90.00
_cell.angle_gamma   90.00
#
_symmetry.space_group_name_H-M   'P 1'
#
loop_
_entity.id
_entity.type
_entity.pdbx_description
1 polymer ?
#
loop_
_entity_poly.entity_id
_entity_poly.type
_entity_poly.pdbx_seq_one_letter_code
_entity_poly.pdbx_strand_id
1 'polypeptide(L)'
;DGQPQTIDVAPFIVGATTFVPLRFISQALGASVNWNDSTSTVTIQGGPPPAAAPPPGAVRFVSVSPTGTIYNPTPLLRFQFDRPVRVEGCRVWIDGRNVTLGLRQVGPASFTVAVPAALGYGSHRVRVTGVTAGGASFELFWTFVRG
;
A
#
# COMPACT_ATOMS: atom_id res chain seq x y z
N ASP A 1 -18.85 -7.37 7.89
CA ASP A 1 -19.80 -8.32 7.27
C ASP A 1 -19.23 -9.72 7.32
N GLY A 2 -19.75 -10.55 8.21
CA GLY A 2 -19.30 -11.95 8.39
C GLY A 2 -20.02 -12.85 7.40
N GLN A 3 -19.27 -13.55 6.56
CA GLN A 3 -19.82 -14.59 5.68
C GLN A 3 -20.10 -15.85 6.51
N PRO A 4 -21.30 -16.44 6.45
CA PRO A 4 -21.59 -17.69 7.16
C PRO A 4 -20.74 -18.82 6.56
N GLN A 5 -19.90 -19.44 7.38
CA GLN A 5 -19.03 -20.54 7.01
C GLN A 5 -19.59 -21.83 7.62
N THR A 6 -19.97 -22.78 6.77
CA THR A 6 -20.55 -24.07 7.19
C THR A 6 -19.51 -24.86 7.97
N ILE A 7 -19.86 -25.26 9.19
CA ILE A 7 -19.03 -26.10 10.05
C ILE A 7 -19.54 -27.54 9.91
N ASP A 8 -18.69 -28.45 9.43
CA ASP A 8 -19.04 -29.86 9.20
C ASP A 8 -19.26 -30.67 10.50
N VAL A 9 -18.76 -30.18 11.64
CA VAL A 9 -18.90 -30.83 12.97
C VAL A 9 -19.23 -29.78 14.01
N ALA A 10 -20.42 -29.86 14.63
CA ALA A 10 -20.81 -28.94 15.67
C ALA A 10 -19.81 -28.99 16.86
N PRO A 11 -19.44 -27.84 17.45
CA PRO A 11 -18.70 -27.83 18.72
C PRO A 11 -19.46 -28.61 19.78
N PHE A 12 -18.75 -29.34 20.65
CA PHE A 12 -19.36 -30.13 21.72
C PHE A 12 -18.58 -29.97 23.02
N ILE A 13 -19.27 -30.20 24.14
CA ILE A 13 -18.71 -30.04 25.49
C ILE A 13 -18.38 -31.41 26.07
N VAL A 14 -17.16 -31.58 26.58
CA VAL A 14 -16.77 -32.75 27.38
C VAL A 14 -16.37 -32.26 28.76
N GLY A 15 -17.14 -32.65 29.79
CA GLY A 15 -16.98 -32.11 31.14
C GLY A 15 -17.25 -30.60 31.17
N ALA A 16 -16.23 -29.81 31.49
CA ALA A 16 -16.27 -28.34 31.49
C ALA A 16 -15.47 -27.71 30.33
N THR A 17 -15.06 -28.50 29.33
CA THR A 17 -14.23 -28.04 28.21
C THR A 17 -15.00 -28.11 26.90
N THR A 18 -15.04 -27.00 26.17
CA THR A 18 -15.64 -26.92 24.83
C THR A 18 -14.61 -27.31 23.77
N PHE A 19 -14.92 -28.34 23.00
CA PHE A 19 -14.14 -28.77 21.85
C PHE A 19 -14.69 -28.10 20.59
N VAL A 20 -13.83 -27.34 19.92
CA VAL A 20 -14.18 -26.58 18.71
C VAL A 20 -13.40 -27.16 17.52
N PRO A 21 -13.99 -27.28 16.32
CA PRO A 21 -13.29 -27.78 15.15
C PRO A 21 -12.06 -26.93 14.81
N LEU A 22 -10.88 -27.55 14.85
CA LEU A 22 -9.59 -26.88 14.60
C LEU A 22 -9.52 -26.22 13.22
N ARG A 23 -10.15 -26.84 12.21
CA ARG A 23 -10.21 -26.32 10.83
C ARG A 23 -10.90 -24.95 10.75
N PHE A 24 -11.98 -24.78 11.51
CA PHE A 24 -12.74 -23.54 11.55
C PHE A 24 -11.90 -22.38 12.08
N ILE A 25 -11.26 -22.58 13.24
CA ILE A 25 -10.41 -21.55 13.86
C ILE A 25 -9.21 -21.22 12.95
N SER A 26 -8.58 -22.25 12.38
CA SER A 26 -7.39 -22.08 11.54
C SER A 26 -7.70 -21.28 10.26
N GLN A 27 -8.79 -21.60 9.57
CA GLN A 27 -9.21 -20.86 8.35
C GLN A 27 -9.66 -19.43 8.67
N ALA A 28 -10.36 -19.21 9.79
CA ALA A 28 -10.75 -17.87 10.22
C ALA A 28 -9.54 -16.96 10.49
N LEU A 29 -8.40 -17.54 10.88
CA LEU A 29 -7.12 -16.85 11.08
C LEU A 29 -6.25 -16.77 9.80
N GLY A 30 -6.80 -17.17 8.64
CA GLY A 30 -6.11 -17.16 7.36
C GLY A 30 -5.14 -18.32 7.12
N ALA A 31 -5.09 -19.31 8.02
CA ALA A 31 -4.24 -20.49 7.87
C ALA A 31 -4.87 -21.53 6.94
N SER A 32 -4.01 -22.21 6.17
CA SER A 32 -4.39 -23.36 5.35
C SER A 32 -4.23 -24.64 6.16
N VAL A 33 -5.25 -25.51 6.12
CA VAL A 33 -5.24 -26.80 6.82
C VAL A 33 -5.29 -27.91 5.78
N ASN A 34 -4.29 -28.79 5.80
CA ASN A 34 -4.20 -29.96 4.95
C ASN A 34 -4.22 -31.25 5.79
N TRP A 35 -4.98 -32.25 5.34
CA TRP A 35 -5.02 -33.56 5.96
C TRP A 35 -4.27 -34.58 5.10
N ASN A 36 -3.44 -35.40 5.73
CA ASN A 36 -2.81 -36.54 5.11
C ASN A 36 -3.41 -37.83 5.69
N ASP A 37 -4.30 -38.47 4.93
CA ASP A 37 -4.95 -39.73 5.30
C ASP A 37 -3.96 -40.87 5.55
N SER A 38 -2.88 -40.95 4.75
CA SER A 38 -1.93 -42.06 4.82
C SER A 38 -1.12 -42.09 6.13
N THR A 39 -0.92 -40.92 6.75
CA THR A 39 -0.15 -40.78 7.99
C THR A 39 -0.99 -40.27 9.15
N SER A 40 -2.31 -40.12 8.96
CA SER A 40 -3.22 -39.49 9.93
C SER A 40 -2.67 -38.16 10.48
N THR A 41 -2.08 -37.34 9.61
CA THR A 41 -1.38 -36.12 10.00
C THR A 41 -2.13 -34.87 9.54
N VAL A 42 -2.42 -33.97 10.48
CA VAL A 42 -2.89 -32.61 10.17
C VAL A 42 -1.67 -31.71 9.99
N THR A 43 -1.57 -31.03 8.84
CA THR A 43 -0.60 -29.96 8.62
C THR A 43 -1.32 -28.62 8.60
N ILE A 44 -0.93 -27.72 9.51
CA ILE A 44 -1.40 -26.33 9.51
C ILE A 44 -0.27 -25.47 8.98
N GLN A 45 -0.50 -24.85 7.83
CA GLN A 45 0.37 -23.82 7.30
C GLN A 45 -0.25 -22.49 7.68
N GLY A 46 0.45 -21.72 8.52
CA GLY A 46 0.09 -20.32 8.75
C GLY A 46 -0.10 -19.64 7.40
N GLY A 47 -1.19 -18.89 7.26
CA GLY A 47 -1.38 -18.06 6.08
C GLY A 47 -0.19 -17.12 5.91
N PRO A 48 -0.01 -16.51 4.73
CA PRO A 48 0.90 -15.37 4.66
C PRO A 48 0.55 -14.43 5.82
N PRO A 49 1.55 -13.84 6.52
CA PRO A 49 1.27 -12.83 7.52
C PRO A 49 0.29 -11.82 6.89
N PRO A 50 -0.52 -11.11 7.68
CA PRO A 50 -1.36 -10.02 7.19
C PRO A 50 -0.63 -8.92 6.38
N ALA A 51 0.68 -9.07 6.13
CA ALA A 51 1.53 -8.35 5.20
C ALA A 51 1.00 -8.19 3.75
N ALA A 52 -0.10 -8.82 3.35
CA ALA A 52 -0.82 -8.48 2.13
C ALA A 52 -1.89 -7.38 2.32
N ALA A 53 -2.32 -7.11 3.56
CA ALA A 53 -3.09 -5.92 3.87
C ALA A 53 -2.11 -4.72 3.87
N PRO A 54 -2.36 -3.68 3.06
CA PRO A 54 -1.52 -2.49 3.10
C PRO A 54 -1.45 -1.96 4.54
N PRO A 55 -0.30 -1.43 5.00
CA PRO A 55 -0.15 -0.90 6.35
C PRO A 55 -1.33 0.02 6.71
N PRO A 56 -1.94 -0.10 7.90
CA PRO A 56 -2.93 0.88 8.35
C PRO A 56 -2.38 2.30 8.18
N GLY A 57 -3.03 3.11 7.36
CA GLY A 57 -2.57 4.46 7.01
C GLY A 57 -1.69 4.58 5.77
N ALA A 58 -1.55 3.53 4.96
CA ALA A 58 -0.84 3.58 3.67
C ALA A 58 -1.47 4.62 2.74
N VAL A 59 -0.66 5.55 2.23
CA VAL A 59 -1.06 6.59 1.27
C VAL A 59 -0.81 6.15 -0.16
N ARG A 60 -1.71 6.52 -1.07
CA ARG A 60 -1.56 6.32 -2.52
C ARG A 60 -1.82 7.60 -3.29
N PHE A 61 -1.33 7.63 -4.52
CA PHE A 61 -1.77 8.63 -5.49
C PHE A 61 -3.20 8.34 -5.92
N VAL A 62 -4.04 9.38 -5.96
CA VAL A 62 -5.30 9.42 -6.72
C VAL A 62 -5.01 9.84 -8.15
N SER A 63 -4.18 10.87 -8.31
CA SER A 63 -3.74 11.36 -9.61
C SER A 63 -2.35 11.97 -9.49
N VAL A 64 -1.64 11.96 -10.63
CA VAL A 64 -0.34 12.59 -10.82
C VAL A 64 -0.36 13.31 -12.16
N SER A 65 0.39 14.40 -12.27
CA SER A 65 0.60 15.12 -13.52
C SER A 65 2.06 15.54 -13.62
N PRO A 66 2.66 15.52 -14.83
CA PRO A 66 2.13 14.99 -16.09
C PRO A 66 1.80 13.49 -16.07
N THR A 67 1.33 12.94 -17.18
CA THR A 67 1.31 11.49 -17.45
C THR A 67 1.71 11.26 -18.90
N GLY A 68 2.24 10.07 -19.24
CA GLY A 68 2.67 9.78 -20.60
C GLY A 68 3.87 10.62 -21.06
N THR A 69 3.83 11.07 -22.32
CA THR A 69 4.90 11.87 -22.93
C THR A 69 4.61 13.36 -22.79
N ILE A 70 5.61 14.10 -22.34
CA ILE A 70 5.62 15.57 -22.33
C ILE A 70 6.73 16.11 -23.22
N TYR A 71 6.58 17.35 -23.69
CA TYR A 71 7.62 18.06 -24.42
C TYR A 71 8.19 19.26 -23.65
N ASN A 72 7.52 19.67 -22.56
CA ASN A 72 8.01 20.74 -21.68
C ASN A 72 9.22 20.23 -20.85
N PRO A 73 10.41 20.85 -20.96
CA PRO A 73 11.60 20.43 -20.21
C PRO A 73 11.55 20.72 -18.71
N THR A 74 10.71 21.66 -18.27
CA THR A 74 10.56 22.05 -16.85
C THR A 74 9.09 21.96 -16.44
N PRO A 75 8.53 20.75 -16.33
CA PRO A 75 7.13 20.58 -15.99
C PRO A 75 6.85 21.06 -14.56
N LEU A 76 5.61 21.50 -14.31
CA LEU A 76 5.06 21.57 -12.97
C LEU A 76 4.49 20.19 -12.63
N LEU A 77 5.08 19.49 -11.66
CA LEU A 77 4.50 18.24 -11.20
C LEU A 77 3.34 18.54 -10.25
N ARG A 78 2.27 17.75 -10.33
CA ARG A 78 1.15 17.79 -9.39
C ARG A 78 0.89 16.39 -8.85
N PHE A 79 0.61 16.31 -7.55
CA PHE A 79 0.26 15.07 -6.87
C PHE A 79 -1.05 15.27 -6.13
N GLN A 80 -1.94 14.30 -6.24
CA GLN A 80 -3.16 14.20 -5.44
C GLN A 80 -3.15 12.86 -4.71
N PHE A 81 -3.47 12.89 -3.43
CA PHE A 81 -3.50 11.72 -2.55
C PHE A 81 -4.93 11.38 -2.17
N ASP A 82 -5.15 10.15 -1.75
CA ASP A 82 -6.47 9.66 -1.31
C ASP A 82 -6.85 10.10 0.10
N ARG A 83 -5.95 10.81 0.80
CA ARG A 83 -6.16 11.43 2.11
C ARG A 83 -5.22 12.63 2.31
N PRO A 84 -5.48 13.51 3.29
CA PRO A 84 -4.61 14.65 3.59
C PRO A 84 -3.17 14.25 3.92
N VAL A 85 -2.21 15.02 3.42
CA VAL A 85 -0.77 14.83 3.65
C VAL A 85 -0.11 16.15 4.05
N ARG A 86 0.86 16.09 4.98
CA ARG A 86 1.62 17.28 5.41
C ARG A 86 2.73 17.56 4.40
N VAL A 87 2.60 18.63 3.63
CA VAL A 87 3.55 18.99 2.56
C VAL A 87 4.96 19.26 3.10
N GLU A 88 5.07 19.84 4.29
CA GLU A 88 6.36 20.14 4.95
C GLU A 88 7.21 18.88 5.20
N GLY A 89 6.55 17.75 5.46
CA GLY A 89 7.18 16.45 5.65
C GLY A 89 7.48 15.72 4.34
N CYS A 90 6.99 16.23 3.20
CA CYS A 90 7.18 15.58 1.91
C CYS A 90 8.55 15.91 1.31
N ARG A 91 9.11 14.96 0.58
CA ARG A 91 10.32 15.12 -0.23
C ARG A 91 10.07 14.54 -1.61
N VAL A 92 10.59 15.21 -2.64
CA VAL A 92 10.42 14.80 -4.03
C VAL A 92 11.77 14.72 -4.72
N TRP A 93 11.97 13.63 -5.46
CA TRP A 93 13.13 13.43 -6.33
C TRP A 93 12.69 13.10 -7.74
N ILE A 94 13.50 13.50 -8.71
CA ILE A 94 13.41 13.08 -10.11
C ILE A 94 14.77 12.52 -10.50
N ASP A 95 14.82 11.26 -10.93
CA ASP A 95 16.06 10.56 -11.30
C ASP A 95 17.17 10.68 -10.23
N GLY A 96 16.76 10.64 -8.96
CA GLY A 96 17.66 10.78 -7.81
C GLY A 96 18.02 12.23 -7.44
N ARG A 97 17.69 13.23 -8.26
CA ARG A 97 17.89 14.66 -7.94
C ARG A 97 16.78 15.18 -7.04
N ASN A 98 17.13 15.73 -5.88
CA ASN A 98 16.17 16.31 -4.94
C ASN A 98 15.59 17.62 -5.51
N VAL A 99 14.27 17.71 -5.66
CA VAL A 99 13.54 18.89 -6.17
C VAL A 99 12.57 19.49 -5.14
N THR A 100 12.71 19.09 -3.87
CA THR A 100 11.80 19.48 -2.76
C THR A 100 11.61 20.99 -2.61
N LEU A 101 12.63 21.81 -2.90
CA LEU A 101 12.58 23.27 -2.69
C LEU A 101 11.44 23.98 -3.46
N GLY A 102 10.90 23.37 -4.50
CA GLY A 102 9.78 23.91 -5.28
C GLY A 102 8.38 23.53 -4.78
N LEU A 103 8.26 22.81 -3.65
CA LEU A 103 6.99 22.29 -3.16
C LEU A 103 6.01 23.40 -2.76
N ARG A 104 4.76 23.30 -3.24
CA ARG A 104 3.66 24.20 -2.89
C ARG A 104 2.40 23.41 -2.61
N GLN A 105 1.78 23.62 -1.45
CA GLN A 105 0.48 23.03 -1.16
C GLN A 105 -0.60 23.72 -2.00
N VAL A 106 -1.43 22.93 -2.68
CA VAL A 106 -2.51 23.43 -3.54
C VAL A 106 -3.89 23.01 -3.02
N GLY A 107 -3.93 22.04 -2.10
CA GLY A 107 -5.13 21.65 -1.38
C GLY A 107 -4.82 20.74 -0.18
N PRO A 108 -5.84 20.22 0.52
CA PRO A 108 -5.64 19.42 1.73
C PRO A 108 -4.91 18.09 1.46
N ALA A 109 -5.10 17.53 0.26
CA ALA A 109 -4.48 16.28 -0.19
C ALA A 109 -3.75 16.47 -1.54
N SER A 110 -3.29 17.68 -1.85
CA SER A 110 -2.57 17.92 -3.10
C SER A 110 -1.49 18.99 -3.00
N PHE A 111 -0.40 18.76 -3.70
CA PHE A 111 0.69 19.72 -3.82
C PHE A 111 1.32 19.67 -5.22
N THR A 112 2.07 20.71 -5.53
CA THR A 112 2.85 20.83 -6.76
C THR A 112 4.32 21.04 -6.46
N VAL A 113 5.18 20.75 -7.44
CA VAL A 113 6.61 21.09 -7.39
C VAL A 113 7.07 21.51 -8.77
N ALA A 114 7.73 22.66 -8.85
CA ALA A 114 8.37 23.10 -10.09
C ALA A 114 9.69 22.36 -10.28
N VAL A 115 9.91 21.81 -11.48
CA VAL A 115 11.20 21.20 -11.83
C VAL A 115 12.20 22.33 -12.15
N PRO A 116 13.28 22.50 -11.36
CA PRO A 116 14.12 23.69 -11.42
C PRO A 116 15.12 23.73 -12.59
N ALA A 117 15.36 22.58 -13.24
CA ALA A 117 16.30 22.46 -14.34
C ALA A 117 15.69 21.59 -15.45
N ALA A 118 16.04 21.88 -16.70
CA ALA A 118 15.56 21.13 -17.85
C ALA A 118 15.87 19.63 -17.70
N LEU A 119 14.85 18.81 -17.87
CA LEU A 119 14.98 17.36 -17.91
C LEU A 119 15.63 16.92 -19.22
N GLY A 120 16.45 15.87 -19.19
CA GLY A 120 16.95 15.22 -20.42
C GLY A 120 15.81 14.57 -21.20
N TYR A 121 16.05 14.14 -22.44
CA TYR A 121 15.07 13.31 -23.15
C TYR A 121 15.01 11.91 -22.54
N GLY A 122 13.86 11.23 -22.64
CA GLY A 122 13.67 9.86 -22.19
C GLY A 122 12.79 9.72 -20.94
N SER A 123 12.92 8.58 -20.26
CA SER A 123 12.08 8.26 -19.09
C SER A 123 12.62 8.93 -17.83
N HIS A 124 11.71 9.51 -17.05
CA HIS A 124 12.00 10.10 -15.75
C HIS A 124 11.21 9.38 -14.67
N ARG A 125 11.89 9.03 -13.57
CA ARG A 125 11.26 8.44 -12.38
C ARG A 125 11.16 9.48 -11.29
N VAL A 126 9.92 9.73 -10.88
CA VAL A 126 9.59 10.55 -9.73
C VAL A 126 9.44 9.66 -8.50
N ARG A 127 10.08 10.06 -7.41
CA ARG A 127 9.94 9.47 -6.08
C ARG A 127 9.39 10.54 -5.15
N VAL A 128 8.37 10.18 -4.38
CA VAL A 128 7.78 11.03 -3.34
C VAL A 128 7.78 10.28 -2.03
N THR A 129 8.38 10.87 -1.00
CA THR A 129 8.28 10.35 0.38
C THR A 129 7.59 11.36 1.25
N GLY A 130 6.99 10.91 2.35
CA GLY A 130 6.42 11.80 3.34
C GLY A 130 5.81 11.05 4.52
N VAL A 131 5.08 11.81 5.35
CA VAL A 131 4.36 11.28 6.50
C VAL A 131 2.90 11.70 6.41
N THR A 132 1.99 10.77 6.68
CA THR A 132 0.55 11.04 6.71
C THR A 132 0.17 11.84 7.95
N ALA A 133 -1.04 12.40 7.99
CA ALA A 133 -1.55 13.04 9.20
C ALA A 133 -1.57 12.11 10.42
N GLY A 134 -1.71 10.79 10.21
CA GLY A 134 -1.68 9.76 11.25
C GLY A 134 -0.29 9.23 11.61
N GLY A 135 0.79 9.85 11.09
CA GLY A 135 2.17 9.49 11.46
C GLY A 135 2.79 8.33 10.66
N ALA A 136 2.05 7.69 9.77
CA ALA A 136 2.60 6.64 8.90
C ALA A 136 3.53 7.26 7.84
N SER A 137 4.71 6.69 7.65
CA SER A 137 5.61 7.08 6.55
C SER A 137 5.17 6.42 5.24
N PHE A 138 5.37 7.10 4.12
CA PHE A 138 5.09 6.54 2.80
C PHE A 138 6.21 6.85 1.81
N GLU A 139 6.31 5.99 0.80
CA GLU A 139 7.16 6.16 -0.36
C GLU A 139 6.40 5.71 -1.60
N LEU A 140 6.27 6.60 -2.57
CA LEU A 140 5.52 6.38 -3.80
C LEU A 140 6.37 6.75 -5.01
N PHE A 141 6.08 6.05 -6.11
CA PHE A 141 6.79 6.23 -7.37
C PHE A 141 5.82 6.45 -8.51
N TRP A 142 6.27 7.19 -9.50
CA TRP A 142 5.57 7.39 -10.76
C TRP A 142 6.59 7.75 -11.85
N THR A 143 6.26 7.48 -13.12
CA THR A 143 7.14 7.71 -14.27
C THR A 143 6.42 8.43 -15.41
N PHE A 144 7.16 9.26 -16.14
CA PHE A 144 6.74 9.85 -17.40
C PHE A 144 7.90 9.90 -18.39
N VAL A 145 7.63 10.28 -19.63
CA VAL A 145 8.63 10.42 -20.68
C VAL A 145 8.73 11.88 -21.12
N ARG A 146 9.95 12.39 -21.29
CA ARG A 146 10.20 13.61 -22.06
C ARG A 146 10.55 13.22 -23.49
N GLY A 147 9.68 13.58 -24.44
CA GLY A 147 9.87 13.41 -25.88
C GLY A 147 10.62 14.58 -26.52
#